data_AF-A0A834I4F9-F1
#
_entry.id   AF-A0A834I4F9-F1
#
_cell.length_a   1.000
_cell.length_b   1.000
_cell.length_c   1.000
_cell.angle_alpha   90.00
_cell.angle_beta   90.00
_cell.angle_gamma   90.00
#
_symmetry.space_group_name_H-M   'P 1'
#
loop_
_entity.id
_entity.type
_entity.pdbx_description
1 polymer ?
#
loop_
_entity_poly.entity_id
_entity_poly.type
_entity_poly.pdbx_seq_one_letter_code
_entity_poly.pdbx_strand_id
1 'polypeptide(L)'
;MKSFLVISSVLCMSIYVLADLSDEQKQKIISYGKECIAETGVDKELVDKARQGSFSDDPKLKAFAFCLSKKIGLQNANGDVQAEVLKEKLSSVVDNAETVNSLISACVQNKGSPEETAYQTFVCYYEKTPTHASIF
;
A
#
# COMPACT_ATOMS: atom_id res chain seq x y z
N MET A 1 16.70 -31.36 -37.93
CA MET A 1 18.00 -30.88 -37.39
C MET A 1 18.12 -29.42 -37.81
N LYS A 2 18.00 -28.40 -36.97
CA LYS A 2 18.36 -28.26 -35.56
C LYS A 2 17.30 -27.41 -34.86
N SER A 3 16.86 -27.88 -33.70
CA SER A 3 16.07 -27.14 -32.72
C SER A 3 16.83 -25.88 -32.28
N PHE A 4 16.12 -24.76 -32.14
CA PHE A 4 16.45 -23.78 -31.12
C PHE A 4 15.20 -23.56 -30.28
N LEU A 5 15.27 -24.14 -29.09
CA LEU A 5 14.40 -23.91 -27.96
C LEU A 5 14.38 -22.41 -27.65
N VAL A 6 13.27 -21.73 -27.93
CA VAL A 6 12.99 -20.41 -27.34
C VAL A 6 12.40 -20.68 -25.96
N ILE A 7 13.29 -21.00 -25.01
CA ILE A 7 13.00 -21.01 -23.58
C ILE A 7 13.27 -19.61 -23.04
N SER A 8 12.32 -19.11 -22.26
CA SER A 8 12.50 -18.05 -21.26
C SER A 8 12.87 -16.66 -21.77
N SER A 9 11.86 -15.80 -21.85
CA SER A 9 11.68 -14.83 -20.78
C SER A 9 10.29 -14.25 -20.91
N VAL A 10 9.45 -14.52 -19.91
CA VAL A 10 8.37 -13.58 -19.59
C VAL A 10 9.11 -12.30 -19.22
N LEU A 11 9.31 -11.45 -20.23
CA LEU A 11 9.68 -10.07 -20.04
C LEU A 11 8.48 -9.48 -19.30
N CYS A 12 8.52 -9.56 -17.97
CA CYS A 12 7.80 -8.63 -17.11
C CYS A 12 8.33 -7.26 -17.53
N MET A 13 7.74 -6.68 -18.57
CA MET A 13 7.74 -5.24 -18.78
C MET A 13 6.98 -4.68 -17.59
N SER A 14 7.68 -4.58 -16.45
CA SER A 14 7.32 -3.67 -15.39
C SER A 14 7.43 -2.29 -16.02
N ILE A 15 6.31 -1.83 -16.58
CA ILE A 15 6.13 -0.44 -16.97
C ILE A 15 6.46 0.34 -15.69
N TYR A 16 7.61 1.00 -15.71
CA TYR A 16 8.02 1.89 -14.63
C TYR A 16 7.15 3.13 -14.74
N VAL A 17 5.93 3.05 -14.20
CA VAL A 17 5.13 4.24 -13.94
C VAL A 17 5.81 4.91 -12.75
N LEU A 18 6.54 6.01 -13.02
CA LEU A 18 7.04 6.92 -11.99
C LEU A 18 5.85 7.68 -11.42
N ALA A 19 5.12 6.98 -10.58
CA ALA A 19 4.00 7.48 -9.84
C ALA A 19 4.52 8.26 -8.62
N ASP A 20 4.96 9.50 -8.82
CA ASP A 20 5.41 10.34 -7.72
C ASP A 20 4.23 11.13 -7.13
N LEU A 21 4.00 11.00 -5.83
CA LEU A 21 2.97 11.76 -5.12
C LEU A 21 3.29 13.27 -5.19
N SER A 22 2.26 14.12 -5.25
CA SER A 22 2.47 15.56 -5.12
C SER A 22 3.04 15.92 -3.74
N ASP A 23 3.74 17.05 -3.64
CA ASP A 23 4.29 17.50 -2.35
C ASP A 23 3.20 17.68 -1.29
N GLU A 24 2.02 18.12 -1.70
CA GLU A 24 0.86 18.27 -0.82
C GLU A 24 0.35 16.92 -0.29
N GLN A 25 0.32 15.89 -1.14
CA GLN A 25 -0.03 14.52 -0.73
C GLN A 25 1.01 13.96 0.23
N LYS A 26 2.31 14.15 -0.06
CA LYS A 26 3.42 13.74 0.82
C LYS A 26 3.31 14.40 2.19
N GLN A 27 3.09 15.71 2.25
CA GLN A 27 2.96 16.44 3.52
C GLN A 27 1.76 15.96 4.35
N LYS A 28 0.61 15.67 3.71
CA LYS A 28 -0.56 15.11 4.40
C LYS A 28 -0.27 13.74 5.00
N ILE A 29 0.34 12.83 4.23
CA ILE A 29 0.71 11.49 4.72
C ILE A 29 1.70 11.60 5.89
N ILE A 30 2.68 12.51 5.83
CA ILE A 30 3.61 12.76 6.93
C ILE A 30 2.88 13.26 8.18
N SER A 31 1.91 14.18 8.05
CA SER A 31 1.11 14.67 9.18
C SER A 31 0.30 13.53 9.80
N TYR A 32 -0.42 12.76 8.98
CA TYR A 32 -1.21 11.63 9.43
C TYR A 32 -0.34 10.56 10.12
N GLY A 33 0.84 10.28 9.58
CA GLY A 33 1.79 9.36 10.20
C GLY A 33 2.22 9.82 11.60
N LYS A 34 2.54 11.11 11.78
CA LYS A 34 2.88 11.65 13.12
C LYS A 34 1.72 11.51 14.11
N GLU A 35 0.51 11.84 13.68
CA GLU A 35 -0.69 11.68 14.51
C GLU A 35 -0.93 10.22 14.89
N CYS A 36 -0.79 9.29 13.93
CA CYS A 36 -0.99 7.87 14.18
C CYS A 36 0.11 7.25 15.06
N ILE A 37 1.35 7.73 14.98
CA ILE A 37 2.40 7.35 15.93
C ILE A 37 2.01 7.76 17.35
N ALA A 38 1.51 8.99 17.53
CA ALA A 38 1.07 9.48 18.83
C ALA A 38 -0.17 8.72 19.36
N GLU A 39 -1.14 8.39 18.49
CA GLU A 39 -2.37 7.67 18.85
C GLU A 39 -2.10 6.22 19.28
N THR A 40 -1.20 5.54 18.57
CA THR A 40 -0.99 4.09 18.73
C THR A 40 0.20 3.74 19.63
N GLY A 41 1.12 4.69 19.82
CA GLY A 41 2.36 4.47 20.57
C GLY A 41 3.27 3.42 19.92
N VAL A 42 3.16 3.22 18.60
CA VAL A 42 4.07 2.37 17.82
C VAL A 42 5.49 2.96 17.86
N ASP A 43 6.48 2.08 17.86
CA ASP A 43 7.87 2.51 17.72
C ASP A 43 8.09 3.09 16.32
N LYS A 44 8.61 4.33 16.27
CA LYS A 44 8.93 5.01 15.02
C LYS A 44 9.90 4.19 14.16
N GLU A 45 10.81 3.43 14.77
CA GLU A 45 11.75 2.59 14.02
C GLU A 45 11.03 1.47 13.25
N LEU A 46 9.97 0.88 13.83
CA LEU A 46 9.16 -0.13 13.14
C LEU A 46 8.41 0.46 11.95
N VAL A 47 7.90 1.70 12.09
CA VAL A 47 7.26 2.42 10.98
C VAL A 47 8.27 2.73 9.87
N ASP A 48 9.46 3.23 10.22
CA ASP A 48 10.50 3.55 9.25
C ASP A 48 11.04 2.31 8.53
N LYS A 49 11.13 1.16 9.22
CA LYS A 49 11.43 -0.14 8.60
C LYS A 49 10.33 -0.61 7.67
N ALA A 50 9.06 -0.49 8.07
CA ALA A 50 7.91 -0.85 7.24
C ALA A 50 7.85 -0.02 5.94
N ARG A 51 8.16 1.29 6.00
CA ARG A 51 8.32 2.15 4.82
C ARG A 51 9.36 1.67 3.82
N GLN A 52 10.36 0.94 4.31
CA GLN A 52 11.45 0.36 3.52
C GLN A 52 11.18 -1.11 3.14
N GLY A 53 9.97 -1.62 3.38
CA GLY A 53 9.58 -2.99 3.04
C GLY A 53 9.88 -4.03 4.12
N SER A 54 10.43 -3.62 5.26
CA SER A 54 10.68 -4.51 6.39
C SER A 54 9.52 -4.44 7.37
N PHE A 55 8.51 -5.27 7.14
CA PHE A 55 7.30 -5.32 7.95
C PHE A 55 7.42 -6.30 9.11
N SER A 56 7.26 -5.82 10.34
CA SER A 56 7.24 -6.65 11.55
C SER A 56 5.82 -7.01 11.96
N ASP A 57 5.61 -8.22 12.47
CA ASP A 57 4.34 -8.62 13.07
C ASP A 57 4.17 -8.01 14.47
N ASP A 58 3.86 -6.71 14.52
CA ASP A 58 3.67 -5.93 15.75
C ASP A 58 2.24 -5.38 15.84
N PRO A 59 1.50 -5.62 16.95
CA PRO A 59 0.12 -5.15 17.09
C PRO A 59 -0.04 -3.62 16.99
N LYS A 60 0.94 -2.84 17.44
CA LYS A 60 0.90 -1.37 17.34
C LYS A 60 1.19 -0.91 15.92
N LEU A 61 2.04 -1.63 15.19
CA LEU A 61 2.25 -1.37 13.76
C LEU A 61 0.97 -1.62 12.94
N LYS A 62 0.20 -2.66 13.28
CA LYS A 62 -1.11 -2.92 12.68
C LYS A 62 -2.13 -1.85 13.05
N ALA A 63 -2.14 -1.42 14.31
CA ALA A 63 -2.98 -0.30 14.74
C ALA A 63 -2.61 1.01 14.03
N PHE A 64 -1.31 1.25 13.82
CA PHE A 64 -0.80 2.39 13.04
C PHE A 64 -1.30 2.33 11.60
N ALA A 65 -1.21 1.17 10.94
CA ALA A 65 -1.74 0.94 9.61
C ALA A 65 -3.23 1.30 9.53
N PHE A 66 -4.03 0.87 10.51
CA PHE A 66 -5.45 1.18 10.54
C PHE A 66 -5.73 2.67 10.77
N CYS A 67 -5.02 3.31 11.69
CA CYS A 67 -5.13 4.76 11.90
C CYS A 67 -4.85 5.53 10.61
N LEU A 68 -3.76 5.18 9.92
CA LEU A 68 -3.36 5.84 8.68
C LEU A 68 -4.35 5.58 7.55
N SER A 69 -4.81 4.34 7.42
CA SER A 69 -5.85 3.92 6.47
C SER A 69 -7.14 4.74 6.64
N LYS A 70 -7.59 4.96 7.89
CA LYS A 70 -8.74 5.82 8.20
C LYS A 70 -8.52 7.27 7.78
N LYS A 71 -7.36 7.85 8.11
CA LYS A 71 -7.05 9.27 7.80
C LYS A 71 -6.92 9.51 6.30
N ILE A 72 -6.39 8.55 5.56
CA ILE A 72 -6.34 8.61 4.10
C ILE A 72 -7.73 8.39 3.49
N GLY A 73 -8.64 7.73 4.21
CA GLY A 73 -10.01 7.43 3.77
C GLY A 73 -10.13 6.06 3.08
N LEU A 74 -9.14 5.19 3.22
CA LEU A 74 -9.15 3.84 2.66
C LEU A 74 -10.05 2.90 3.47
N GLN A 75 -10.14 3.08 4.79
CA GLN A 75 -11.08 2.37 5.65
C GLN A 75 -11.92 3.34 6.47
N ASN A 76 -13.15 2.94 6.81
CA ASN A 76 -13.96 3.64 7.80
C ASN A 76 -13.62 3.15 9.23
N ALA A 77 -14.32 3.69 10.24
CA ALA A 77 -14.13 3.31 11.64
C ALA A 77 -14.46 1.83 11.95
N ASN A 78 -15.28 1.19 11.13
CA ASN A 78 -15.63 -0.24 11.26
C ASN A 78 -14.60 -1.16 10.58
N GLY A 79 -13.64 -0.60 9.84
CA GLY A 79 -12.67 -1.36 9.05
C GLY A 79 -13.09 -1.65 7.63
N ASP A 80 -14.27 -1.17 7.19
CA ASP A 80 -14.73 -1.40 5.82
C ASP A 80 -13.92 -0.58 4.85
N VAL A 81 -13.40 -1.24 3.81
CA VAL A 81 -12.61 -0.59 2.77
C VAL A 81 -13.51 0.22 1.85
N GLN A 82 -13.13 1.48 1.64
CA GLN A 82 -13.84 2.44 0.80
C GLN A 82 -13.35 2.31 -0.66
N ALA A 83 -13.88 1.32 -1.39
CA ALA A 83 -13.38 0.91 -2.71
C ALA A 83 -13.31 2.05 -3.74
N GLU A 84 -14.31 2.94 -3.77
CA GLU A 84 -14.32 4.09 -4.70
C GLU A 84 -13.22 5.10 -4.38
N VAL A 85 -13.01 5.41 -3.09
CA VAL A 85 -11.95 6.33 -2.63
C VAL A 85 -10.58 5.75 -2.94
N LEU A 86 -10.40 4.45 -2.72
CA LEU A 86 -9.17 3.74 -3.04
C LEU A 86 -8.89 3.77 -4.55
N LYS A 87 -9.91 3.52 -5.38
CA LYS A 87 -9.79 3.57 -6.84
C LYS A 87 -9.41 4.96 -7.33
N GLU A 88 -10.03 6.02 -6.79
CA GLU A 88 -9.71 7.40 -7.12
C GLU A 88 -8.24 7.73 -6.79
N LYS A 89 -7.80 7.38 -5.57
CA LYS A 89 -6.42 7.64 -5.13
C LYS A 89 -5.40 6.86 -5.95
N LEU A 90 -5.64 5.57 -6.20
CA LEU A 90 -4.76 4.77 -7.03
C LEU A 90 -4.73 5.29 -8.47
N SER A 91 -5.85 5.74 -9.02
CA SER A 91 -5.89 6.32 -10.39
C SER A 91 -5.21 7.68 -10.48
N SER A 92 -5.04 8.41 -9.37
CA SER A 92 -4.24 9.66 -9.34
C SER A 92 -2.73 9.43 -9.37
N VAL A 93 -2.30 8.17 -9.19
CA VAL A 93 -0.92 7.75 -9.02
C VAL A 93 -0.53 6.76 -10.13
N VAL A 94 -1.46 5.92 -10.57
CA VAL A 94 -1.30 4.88 -11.58
C VAL A 94 -2.23 5.18 -12.76
N ASP A 95 -1.66 5.53 -13.91
CA ASP A 95 -2.42 5.89 -15.11
C ASP A 95 -3.18 4.70 -15.76
N ASN A 96 -2.80 3.47 -15.42
CA ASN A 96 -3.39 2.25 -15.99
C ASN A 96 -4.54 1.71 -15.13
N ALA A 97 -5.78 1.88 -15.60
CA ALA A 97 -6.98 1.44 -14.89
C ALA A 97 -7.06 -0.08 -14.65
N GLU A 98 -6.53 -0.90 -15.57
CA GLU A 98 -6.47 -2.37 -15.37
C GLU A 98 -5.53 -2.74 -14.23
N THR A 99 -4.41 -2.02 -14.12
CA THR A 99 -3.44 -2.18 -13.02
C THR A 99 -4.07 -1.75 -11.69
N VAL A 100 -4.79 -0.62 -11.67
CA VAL A 100 -5.55 -0.18 -10.48
C VAL A 100 -6.55 -1.25 -10.04
N ASN A 101 -7.39 -1.74 -10.96
CA ASN A 101 -8.38 -2.76 -10.63
C ASN A 101 -7.73 -4.07 -10.16
N SER A 102 -6.65 -4.50 -10.81
CA SER A 102 -5.88 -5.69 -10.43
C SER A 102 -5.30 -5.58 -9.02
N LEU A 103 -4.72 -4.43 -8.67
CA LEU A 103 -4.19 -4.15 -7.34
C LEU A 103 -5.29 -4.19 -6.27
N ILE A 104 -6.44 -3.52 -6.53
CA ILE A 104 -7.58 -3.53 -5.61
C ILE A 104 -8.07 -4.96 -5.38
N SER A 105 -8.32 -5.72 -6.45
CA SER A 105 -8.78 -7.11 -6.34
C SER A 105 -7.77 -8.03 -5.64
N ALA A 106 -6.48 -7.79 -5.80
CA ALA A 106 -5.44 -8.62 -5.19
C ALA A 106 -5.21 -8.30 -3.70
N CYS A 107 -5.23 -7.02 -3.32
CA CYS A 107 -4.76 -6.58 -2.00
C CYS A 107 -5.87 -6.24 -1.01
N VAL A 108 -7.05 -5.88 -1.49
CA VAL A 108 -8.18 -5.51 -0.61
C VAL A 108 -8.93 -6.78 -0.22
N GLN A 109 -8.55 -7.35 0.92
CA GLN A 109 -9.20 -8.54 1.46
C GLN A 109 -9.40 -8.39 2.96
N ASN A 110 -10.58 -8.77 3.45
CA ASN A 110 -10.82 -8.83 4.89
C ASN A 110 -9.91 -9.91 5.52
N LYS A 111 -9.11 -9.53 6.52
CA LYS A 111 -8.17 -10.40 7.22
C LYS A 111 -8.55 -10.68 8.68
N GLY A 112 -9.83 -10.55 9.02
CA GLY A 112 -10.38 -10.90 10.33
C GLY A 112 -10.45 -9.74 11.32
N SER A 113 -9.55 -8.76 11.26
CA SER A 113 -9.70 -7.48 11.98
C SER A 113 -9.47 -6.27 11.07
N PRO A 114 -10.00 -5.08 11.42
CA PRO A 114 -9.71 -3.84 10.72
C PRO A 114 -8.20 -3.54 10.61
N GLU A 115 -7.45 -3.78 11.69
CA GLU A 115 -6.01 -3.56 11.78
C GLU A 115 -5.21 -4.53 10.93
N GLU A 116 -5.54 -5.82 10.99
CA GLU A 116 -4.89 -6.82 10.13
C GLU A 116 -5.19 -6.54 8.66
N THR A 117 -6.43 -6.17 8.35
CA THR A 117 -6.84 -5.82 6.99
C THR A 117 -6.06 -4.62 6.47
N ALA A 118 -5.94 -3.56 7.28
CA ALA A 118 -5.16 -2.36 6.94
C ALA A 118 -3.70 -2.71 6.66
N TYR A 119 -3.08 -3.41 7.60
CA TYR A 119 -1.67 -3.80 7.55
C TYR A 119 -1.37 -4.64 6.31
N GLN A 120 -2.13 -5.71 6.09
CA GLN A 120 -1.92 -6.62 4.95
C GLN A 120 -2.21 -5.94 3.60
N THR A 121 -3.13 -4.97 3.58
CA THR A 121 -3.38 -4.17 2.36
C THR A 121 -2.13 -3.35 2.00
N PHE A 122 -1.50 -2.67 2.97
CA PHE A 122 -0.27 -1.91 2.72
C PHE A 122 0.91 -2.79 2.35
N VAL A 123 1.10 -3.93 3.02
CA VAL A 123 2.13 -4.92 2.67
C VAL A 123 1.95 -5.39 1.23
N CYS A 124 0.74 -5.81 0.86
CA CYS A 124 0.45 -6.30 -0.49
C CYS A 124 0.68 -5.23 -1.55
N TYR A 125 0.32 -3.96 -1.29
CA TYR A 125 0.63 -2.88 -2.24
C TYR A 125 2.13 -2.67 -2.39
N TYR A 126 2.89 -2.61 -1.30
CA TYR A 126 4.34 -2.50 -1.36
C TYR A 126 4.96 -3.61 -2.23
N GLU A 127 4.51 -4.85 -2.07
CA GLU A 127 5.02 -6.00 -2.83
C GLU A 127 4.62 -5.99 -4.31
N LYS A 128 3.46 -5.43 -4.65
CA LYS A 128 2.87 -5.49 -6.01
C LYS A 128 3.07 -4.23 -6.83
N THR A 129 3.46 -3.11 -6.22
CA THR A 129 3.73 -1.86 -6.94
C THR A 129 5.23 -1.65 -7.12
N PRO A 130 5.70 -1.39 -8.36
CA PRO A 130 7.13 -1.19 -8.64
C PRO A 130 7.68 0.11 -8.03
N THR A 131 6.82 1.09 -7.83
CA THR A 131 7.09 2.28 -7.03
C THR A 131 6.71 1.97 -5.58
N HIS A 132 7.70 1.90 -4.71
CA HIS A 132 7.51 1.88 -3.26
C HIS A 132 6.96 3.24 -2.81
N ALA A 133 5.73 3.56 -3.21
CA ALA A 133 5.02 4.69 -2.65
C ALA A 133 5.01 4.44 -1.14
N SER A 134 5.75 5.26 -0.40
CA SER A 134 5.77 5.25 1.04
C SER A 134 4.43 5.80 1.53
N ILE A 135 3.38 4.99 1.35
CA ILE A 135 2.01 5.27 1.82
C ILE A 135 1.93 4.95 3.32
N PHE A 136 2.90 4.20 3.85
CA PHE A 136 3.16 3.95 5.26
C PHE A 136 3.99 5.06 5.92
#